data_AF-A0A0L6WX60-F1
#
_entry.id   AF-A0A0L6WX60-F1
#
_cell.length_a   1.000
_cell.length_b   1.000
_cell.length_c   1.000
_cell.angle_alpha   90.00
_cell.angle_beta   90.00
_cell.angle_gamma   90.00
#
_symmetry.space_group_name_H-M   'P 1'
#
loop_
_entity.id
_entity.type
_entity.pdbx_description
1 polymer ?
#
loop_
_entity_poly.entity_id
_entity_poly.type
_entity_poly.pdbx_seq_one_letter_code
_entity_poly.pdbx_strand_id
1 'polypeptide(L)'
;MTLTFADGQQQELRLLVTKLHPSAPVVLGFSWLHSTNPRVDWPSLILRLDRDNPTNSRQVPFHVSPPSKSSETTINQPQTPLQLRSRSARLFVIYVRLGSWLKVLPALVDSGASGVFVSNQLNLQCNDLDKPLELQLFDGSPTTTRIMQYHDNTLTLNNDLQFQARLLVTQLPPSTPIVLGLPWL
;
A
#
# COMPACT_ATOMS: atom_id res chain seq x y z
N MET A 1 17.91 -13.97 11.37
CA MET A 1 17.02 -14.25 12.52
C MET A 1 15.89 -15.12 12.01
N THR A 2 15.42 -16.08 12.82
CA THR A 2 14.25 -16.89 12.47
C THR A 2 13.00 -16.23 13.05
N LEU A 3 12.05 -15.90 12.18
CA LEU A 3 10.70 -15.51 12.57
C LEU A 3 9.84 -16.78 12.62
N THR A 4 9.17 -17.01 13.75
CA THR A 4 8.24 -18.14 13.94
C THR A 4 6.83 -17.60 14.06
N PHE A 5 5.95 -18.07 13.18
CA PHE A 5 4.52 -17.74 13.18
C PHE A 5 3.76 -18.61 14.19
N ALA A 6 2.55 -18.18 14.57
CA ALA A 6 1.75 -18.87 15.58
C ALA A 6 1.33 -20.30 15.18
N ASP A 7 1.29 -20.60 13.89
CA ASP A 7 1.03 -21.94 13.34
C ASP A 7 2.29 -22.83 13.28
N GLY A 8 3.41 -22.36 13.81
CA GLY A 8 4.69 -23.05 13.84
C GLY A 8 5.53 -22.88 12.57
N GLN A 9 5.04 -22.19 11.53
CA GLN A 9 5.85 -21.90 10.35
C GLN A 9 7.04 -21.01 10.70
N GLN A 10 8.16 -21.21 10.02
CA GLN A 10 9.39 -20.46 10.26
C GLN A 10 9.95 -19.88 8.97
N GLN A 11 10.48 -18.66 9.06
CA GLN A 11 11.17 -18.00 7.96
C GLN A 11 12.46 -17.34 8.46
N GLU A 12 13.54 -17.52 7.72
CA GLU A 12 14.79 -16.80 7.99
C GLU A 12 14.74 -15.43 7.33
N LEU A 13 14.85 -14.38 8.14
CA LEU A 13 14.78 -12.99 7.70
C LEU A 13 16.00 -12.19 8.17
N ARG A 14 16.37 -11.23 7.33
CA ARG A 14 17.25 -10.11 7.70
C ARG A 14 16.37 -8.91 8.00
N LEU A 15 16.25 -8.57 9.28
CA LEU A 15 15.47 -7.42 9.72
C LEU A 15 16.38 -6.21 9.88
N LEU A 16 15.86 -5.04 9.51
CA LEU A 16 16.48 -3.76 9.84
C LEU A 16 16.05 -3.37 11.26
N VAL A 17 16.99 -2.89 12.07
CA VAL A 17 16.72 -2.45 13.44
C VAL A 17 16.39 -0.97 13.44
N THR A 18 15.21 -0.63 13.96
CA THR A 18 14.75 0.76 14.15
C THR A 18 13.86 0.83 15.39
N LYS A 19 13.59 2.05 15.86
CA LYS A 19 12.57 2.29 16.88
C LYS A 19 11.19 1.92 16.31
N LEU A 20 10.43 1.15 17.07
CA LEU A 20 9.09 0.65 16.71
C LEU A 20 8.12 0.89 17.86
N HIS A 21 6.82 0.80 17.56
CA HIS A 21 5.79 0.89 18.58
C HIS A 21 5.89 -0.32 19.53
N PRO A 22 5.71 -0.15 20.85
CA PRO A 22 5.83 -1.26 21.81
C PRO A 22 4.91 -2.45 21.52
N SER A 23 3.72 -2.21 20.93
CA SER A 23 2.79 -3.29 20.54
C SER A 23 3.07 -3.92 19.17
N ALA A 24 3.99 -3.35 18.38
CA ALA A 24 4.34 -3.84 17.04
C ALA A 24 5.88 -3.91 16.88
N PRO A 25 6.55 -4.86 17.58
CA PRO A 25 8.01 -4.94 17.63
C PRO A 25 8.64 -5.46 16.32
N VAL A 26 7.84 -5.87 15.34
CA VAL A 26 8.28 -6.31 14.02
C VAL A 26 7.31 -5.76 12.98
N VAL A 27 7.83 -5.20 11.89
CA VAL A 27 7.04 -4.74 10.74
C VAL A 27 7.45 -5.55 9.51
N LEU A 28 6.48 -6.22 8.90
CA LEU A 28 6.66 -6.92 7.63
C LEU A 28 6.23 -6.00 6.49
N GLY A 29 7.21 -5.32 5.88
CA GLY A 29 6.97 -4.35 4.82
C GLY A 29 6.77 -4.98 3.44
N PHE A 30 6.66 -4.10 2.42
CA PHE A 30 6.43 -4.48 1.02
C PHE A 30 7.42 -5.53 0.49
N SER A 31 8.70 -5.48 0.86
CA SER A 31 9.68 -6.46 0.40
C SER A 31 9.32 -7.89 0.80
N TRP A 32 8.84 -8.07 2.04
CA TRP A 32 8.41 -9.36 2.55
C TRP A 32 7.05 -9.77 1.95
N LEU A 33 6.09 -8.85 1.87
CA LEU A 33 4.79 -9.10 1.24
C LEU A 33 4.95 -9.52 -0.23
N HIS A 34 5.85 -8.87 -0.97
CA HIS A 34 6.14 -9.17 -2.36
C HIS A 34 6.84 -10.52 -2.53
N SER A 35 7.82 -10.86 -1.67
CA SER A 35 8.53 -12.13 -1.77
C SER A 35 7.65 -13.32 -1.36
N THR A 36 6.95 -13.19 -0.24
CA THR A 36 6.14 -14.26 0.36
C THR A 36 4.79 -14.40 -0.34
N ASN A 37 4.28 -13.29 -0.89
CA ASN A 37 2.98 -13.18 -1.54
C ASN A 37 1.85 -13.86 -0.74
N PRO A 38 1.65 -13.47 0.53
CA PRO A 38 0.61 -14.05 1.36
C PRO A 38 -0.78 -13.67 0.82
N ARG A 39 -1.78 -14.50 1.12
CA ARG A 39 -3.17 -14.09 0.92
C ARG A 39 -3.62 -13.28 2.11
N VAL A 40 -4.15 -12.09 1.86
CA VAL A 40 -4.69 -11.21 2.90
C VAL A 40 -6.17 -11.00 2.65
N ASP A 41 -6.97 -11.28 3.67
CA ASP A 41 -8.37 -10.88 3.77
C ASP A 41 -8.43 -9.65 4.67
N TRP A 42 -8.49 -8.47 4.05
CA TRP A 42 -8.47 -7.19 4.76
C TRP A 42 -9.69 -6.96 5.66
N PRO A 43 -10.94 -7.25 5.22
CA PRO A 43 -12.11 -7.12 6.09
C PRO A 43 -12.00 -7.95 7.38
N SER A 44 -11.50 -9.19 7.28
CA SER A 44 -11.35 -10.09 8.42
C SER A 44 -10.00 -9.96 9.14
N LEU A 45 -9.07 -9.16 8.61
CA LEU A 45 -7.66 -9.06 9.04
C LEU A 45 -6.96 -10.43 9.14
N ILE A 46 -7.22 -11.32 8.19
CA ILE A 46 -6.61 -12.66 8.15
C ILE A 46 -5.50 -12.69 7.12
N LEU A 47 -4.30 -13.09 7.53
CA LEU A 47 -3.17 -13.36 6.66
C LEU A 47 -2.91 -14.87 6.59
N ARG A 48 -2.80 -15.43 5.37
CA ARG A 48 -2.52 -16.85 5.12
C ARG A 48 -1.25 -17.01 4.31
N LEU A 49 -0.40 -17.94 4.75
CA LEU A 49 0.81 -18.36 4.07
C LEU A 49 0.53 -19.65 3.29
N ASP A 50 0.65 -19.60 1.97
CA ASP A 50 0.51 -20.78 1.13
C ASP A 50 1.81 -21.61 1.22
N ARG A 51 1.74 -22.81 1.83
CA ARG A 51 2.90 -23.71 2.02
C ARG A 51 3.56 -24.14 0.71
N ASP A 52 2.77 -24.21 -0.36
CA ASP A 52 3.21 -24.72 -1.67
C ASP A 52 3.70 -23.63 -2.61
N ASN A 53 3.71 -22.36 -2.18
CA ASN A 53 4.32 -21.30 -2.98
C ASN A 53 5.84 -21.45 -2.85
N PRO A 54 6.58 -21.83 -3.92
CA PRO A 54 8.02 -22.03 -3.87
C PRO A 54 8.68 -20.66 -3.72
N THR A 55 8.65 -20.14 -2.51
CA THR A 55 9.40 -18.94 -2.14
C THR A 55 10.85 -19.40 -2.22
N ASN A 56 11.58 -18.94 -3.24
CA ASN A 56 13.03 -19.08 -3.30
C ASN A 56 13.59 -18.36 -2.06
N SER A 57 13.65 -19.07 -0.95
CA SER A 57 14.13 -18.62 0.36
C SER A 57 15.64 -18.40 0.37
N ARG A 58 16.31 -18.51 -0.78
CA ARG A 58 17.70 -18.09 -0.92
C ARG A 58 17.78 -16.59 -1.17
N GLN A 59 17.87 -15.88 -0.05
CA GLN A 59 18.23 -14.47 0.08
C GLN A 59 17.28 -13.53 -0.65
N VAL A 60 16.55 -12.69 0.09
CA VAL A 60 15.92 -11.49 -0.49
C VAL A 60 17.03 -10.66 -1.14
N PRO A 61 17.18 -10.62 -2.47
CA PRO A 61 18.24 -9.86 -3.10
C PRO A 61 17.78 -8.41 -3.09
N PHE A 62 18.60 -7.50 -2.57
CA PHE A 62 18.37 -6.06 -2.68
C PHE A 62 18.49 -5.53 -4.12
N HIS A 63 18.67 -6.40 -5.11
CA HIS A 63 18.82 -6.06 -6.52
C HIS A 63 17.76 -6.76 -7.36
N VAL A 64 16.79 -5.98 -7.86
CA VAL A 64 15.71 -6.46 -8.75
C VAL A 64 16.13 -6.18 -10.20
N SER A 65 16.15 -7.23 -11.02
CA SER A 65 16.29 -7.10 -12.47
C SER A 65 14.96 -6.64 -13.11
N PRO A 66 14.99 -5.93 -14.25
CA PRO A 66 13.78 -5.46 -14.92
C PRO A 66 12.91 -6.62 -15.45
N PRO A 67 11.59 -6.43 -15.56
CA PRO A 67 10.67 -7.47 -16.03
C PRO A 67 10.87 -7.79 -17.52
N SER A 68 10.88 -9.08 -17.86
CA SER A 68 10.94 -9.58 -19.23
C SER A 68 9.57 -9.50 -19.93
N LYS A 69 9.61 -9.28 -21.26
CA LYS A 69 8.44 -9.10 -22.14
C LYS A 69 7.63 -10.39 -22.35
N SER A 70 6.34 -10.18 -22.58
CA SER A 70 5.23 -11.13 -22.72
C SER A 70 5.31 -12.11 -23.90
N SER A 71 4.52 -13.17 -23.82
CA SER A 71 4.01 -13.92 -24.97
C SER A 71 2.50 -14.10 -24.84
N GLU A 72 1.77 -13.68 -25.87
CA GLU A 72 0.31 -13.74 -26.00
C GLU A 72 -0.12 -15.14 -26.46
N THR A 73 -1.18 -15.68 -25.87
CA THR A 73 -1.92 -16.81 -26.46
C THR A 73 -3.40 -16.69 -26.10
N THR A 74 -4.24 -16.62 -27.14
CA THR A 74 -5.68 -16.40 -27.07
C THR A 74 -6.41 -17.73 -26.79
N ILE A 75 -7.01 -17.89 -25.60
CA ILE A 75 -8.05 -18.89 -25.32
C ILE A 75 -9.08 -18.26 -24.38
N ASN A 76 -10.36 -18.47 -24.68
CA ASN A 76 -11.56 -18.05 -23.93
C ASN A 76 -11.35 -18.02 -22.40
N GLN A 77 -11.20 -16.83 -21.83
CA GLN A 77 -11.01 -16.65 -20.39
C GLN A 77 -12.36 -16.43 -19.67
N PRO A 78 -12.65 -17.18 -18.58
CA PRO A 78 -13.61 -16.71 -17.58
C PRO A 78 -13.14 -15.34 -17.07
N GLN A 79 -14.07 -14.41 -16.80
CA GLN A 79 -13.76 -13.02 -16.42
C GLN A 79 -12.57 -12.97 -15.46
N THR A 80 -11.42 -12.57 -16.00
CA THR A 80 -10.17 -12.51 -15.25
C THR A 80 -10.39 -11.48 -14.15
N PRO A 81 -10.23 -11.84 -12.86
CA PRO A 81 -10.43 -10.88 -11.78
C PRO A 81 -9.54 -9.66 -12.03
N LEU A 82 -10.07 -8.47 -11.77
CA LEU A 82 -9.38 -7.22 -12.05
C LEU A 82 -8.00 -7.20 -11.39
N GLN A 83 -6.96 -7.04 -12.20
CA GLN A 83 -5.57 -6.99 -11.70
C GLN A 83 -5.05 -5.56 -11.75
N LEU A 84 -4.70 -5.02 -10.58
CA LEU A 84 -3.96 -3.77 -10.45
C LEU A 84 -2.47 -4.09 -10.36
N ARG A 85 -1.68 -3.58 -11.31
CA ARG A 85 -0.23 -3.81 -11.36
C ARG A 85 0.52 -2.61 -10.80
N SER A 86 1.52 -2.89 -9.96
CA SER A 86 2.44 -1.86 -9.50
C SER A 86 3.22 -1.25 -10.67
N ARG A 87 3.50 0.05 -10.58
CA ARG A 87 4.42 0.80 -11.46
C ARG A 87 5.80 0.97 -10.84
N SER A 88 6.05 0.34 -9.70
CA SER A 88 7.34 0.37 -9.00
C SER A 88 7.75 -1.04 -8.58
N ALA A 89 9.04 -1.34 -8.70
CA ALA A 89 9.64 -2.58 -8.20
C ALA A 89 9.94 -2.52 -6.69
N ARG A 90 9.86 -1.33 -6.08
CA ARG A 90 10.22 -1.10 -4.66
C ARG A 90 9.05 -0.72 -3.77
N LEU A 91 7.96 -0.28 -4.36
CA LEU A 91 6.74 0.17 -3.70
C LEU A 91 5.55 -0.37 -4.46
N PHE A 92 4.41 -0.58 -3.80
CA PHE A 92 3.18 -0.87 -4.51
C PHE A 92 2.50 0.44 -4.95
N VAL A 93 2.87 0.93 -6.13
CA VAL A 93 2.33 2.19 -6.67
C VAL A 93 1.37 1.89 -7.82
N ILE A 94 0.14 2.36 -7.70
CA ILE A 94 -0.85 2.32 -8.78
C ILE A 94 -1.13 3.74 -9.29
N TYR A 95 -1.83 3.83 -10.41
CA TYR A 95 -2.22 5.09 -11.01
C TYR A 95 -3.73 5.30 -10.87
N VAL A 96 -4.11 6.49 -10.42
CA VAL A 96 -5.49 6.88 -10.13
C VAL A 96 -5.80 8.26 -10.73
N ARG A 97 -7.07 8.55 -10.98
CA ARG A 97 -7.58 9.89 -11.30
C ARG A 97 -8.50 10.37 -10.19
N LEU A 98 -8.52 11.68 -9.96
CA LEU A 98 -9.38 12.35 -8.98
C LEU A 98 -10.57 12.99 -9.69
N GLY A 99 -11.75 12.37 -9.59
CA GLY A 99 -12.98 12.86 -10.22
C GLY A 99 -12.82 13.06 -11.72
N SER A 100 -13.22 14.23 -12.21
CA SER A 100 -13.09 14.60 -13.63
C SER A 100 -11.70 15.10 -14.03
N TRP A 101 -10.70 15.04 -13.13
CA TRP A 101 -9.34 15.45 -13.49
C TRP A 101 -8.79 14.56 -14.60
N LEU A 102 -8.31 15.19 -15.66
CA LEU A 102 -7.63 14.51 -16.77
C LEU A 102 -6.25 13.97 -16.36
N LYS A 103 -5.67 14.50 -15.28
CA LYS A 103 -4.35 14.10 -14.80
C LYS A 103 -4.42 12.79 -14.01
N VAL A 104 -3.60 11.84 -14.41
CA VAL A 104 -3.34 10.60 -13.66
C VAL A 104 -2.25 10.85 -12.64
N LEU A 105 -2.44 10.35 -11.42
CA LEU A 105 -1.54 10.54 -10.28
C LEU A 105 -1.06 9.19 -9.73
N PRO A 106 0.21 9.10 -9.28
CA PRO A 106 0.69 7.94 -8.53
C PRO A 106 0.06 7.90 -7.13
N ALA A 107 -0.37 6.70 -6.73
CA ALA A 107 -0.88 6.41 -5.40
C ALA A 107 -0.13 5.22 -4.80
N LEU A 108 0.41 5.38 -3.60
CA LEU A 108 1.00 4.28 -2.82
C LEU A 108 -0.11 3.47 -2.18
N VAL A 109 -0.11 2.16 -2.36
CA VAL A 109 -0.93 1.25 -1.56
C VAL A 109 -0.17 0.94 -0.28
N ASP A 110 -0.73 1.30 0.87
CA ASP A 110 -0.05 1.19 2.17
C ASP A 110 -0.99 0.62 3.24
N SER A 111 -0.86 -0.67 3.53
CA SER A 111 -1.63 -1.31 4.60
C SER A 111 -1.26 -0.85 6.01
N GLY A 112 -0.16 -0.11 6.17
CA GLY A 112 0.22 0.52 7.44
C GLY A 112 -0.45 1.88 7.67
N ALA A 113 -1.09 2.45 6.65
CA ALA A 113 -1.79 3.71 6.73
C ALA A 113 -3.25 3.51 7.17
N SER A 114 -3.67 4.19 8.23
CA SER A 114 -5.05 4.09 8.77
C SER A 114 -6.10 4.88 7.95
N GLY A 115 -5.64 5.78 7.08
CA GLY A 115 -6.49 6.64 6.26
C GLY A 115 -6.04 6.67 4.80
N VAL A 116 -6.86 7.29 3.97
CA VAL A 116 -6.48 7.64 2.60
C VAL A 116 -5.99 9.09 2.61
N PHE A 117 -4.78 9.33 2.13
CA PHE A 117 -4.11 10.63 2.22
C PHE A 117 -3.87 11.23 0.84
N VAL A 118 -3.88 12.56 0.76
CA VAL A 118 -3.56 13.32 -0.44
C VAL A 118 -2.64 14.50 -0.13
N SER A 119 -1.74 14.80 -1.05
CA SER A 119 -0.80 15.90 -0.92
C SER A 119 -1.51 17.24 -1.03
N ASN A 120 -1.22 18.16 -0.10
CA ASN A 120 -1.65 19.55 -0.16
C ASN A 120 -1.12 20.30 -1.40
N GLN A 121 -0.07 19.78 -2.06
CA GLN A 121 0.49 20.34 -3.29
C GLN A 121 -0.45 20.20 -4.51
N LEU A 122 -1.51 19.39 -4.41
CA LEU A 122 -2.50 19.26 -5.47
C LEU A 122 -3.52 20.41 -5.51
N ASN A 123 -3.49 21.34 -4.54
CA ASN A 123 -4.35 22.53 -4.50
C ASN A 123 -5.84 22.20 -4.72
N LEU A 124 -6.32 21.13 -4.08
CA LEU A 124 -7.72 20.71 -4.15
C LEU A 124 -8.60 21.66 -3.33
N GLN A 125 -9.89 21.75 -3.69
CA GLN A 125 -10.86 22.43 -2.85
C GLN A 125 -11.16 21.54 -1.63
N CYS A 126 -10.71 21.97 -0.47
CA CYS A 126 -10.79 21.18 0.76
C CYS A 126 -11.90 21.68 1.69
N ASN A 127 -12.36 20.78 2.56
CA ASN A 127 -13.17 21.08 3.73
C ASN A 127 -12.31 20.98 4.99
N ASP A 128 -12.65 21.75 6.01
CA ASP A 128 -11.99 21.64 7.32
C ASP A 128 -12.57 20.47 8.12
N LEU A 129 -11.72 19.80 8.89
CA LEU A 129 -12.13 18.82 9.89
C LEU A 129 -12.63 19.53 11.15
N ASP A 130 -13.68 18.99 11.78
CA ASP A 130 -14.19 19.52 13.06
C ASP A 130 -13.14 19.54 14.17
N LYS A 131 -12.20 18.60 14.11
CA LYS A 131 -11.06 18.51 15.03
C LYS A 131 -9.79 18.13 14.26
N PRO A 132 -8.64 18.72 14.60
CA PRO A 132 -7.35 18.28 14.07
C PRO A 132 -7.14 16.78 14.33
N LEU A 133 -6.68 16.06 13.30
CA LEU A 133 -6.22 14.69 13.46
C LEU A 133 -4.70 14.68 13.64
N GLU A 134 -4.25 14.13 14.76
CA GLU A 134 -2.83 13.96 15.06
C GLU A 134 -2.28 12.79 14.21
N LEU A 135 -1.27 13.07 13.39
CA LEU A 135 -0.60 12.04 12.61
C LEU A 135 0.53 11.41 13.44
N GLN A 136 0.54 10.08 13.52
CA GLN A 136 1.57 9.31 14.22
C GLN A 136 2.44 8.55 13.23
N LEU A 137 3.73 8.43 13.55
CA LEU A 137 4.64 7.55 12.84
C LEU A 137 4.41 6.09 13.25
N PHE A 138 4.97 5.15 12.48
CA PHE A 138 4.85 3.71 12.76
C PHE A 138 5.45 3.31 14.12
N ASP A 139 6.29 4.15 14.73
CA ASP A 139 6.84 3.94 16.07
C ASP A 139 5.93 4.47 17.19
N GLY A 140 4.76 5.03 16.84
CA GLY A 140 3.81 5.68 17.76
C GLY A 140 4.13 7.12 18.11
N SER A 141 5.29 7.64 17.69
CA SER A 141 5.61 9.03 18.01
C SER A 141 4.67 9.97 17.25
N PRO A 142 4.16 11.01 17.92
CA PRO A 142 3.38 12.04 17.24
C PRO A 142 4.31 12.79 16.28
N THR A 143 3.79 13.10 15.10
CA THR A 143 4.42 14.11 14.26
C THR A 143 4.00 15.49 14.73
N THR A 144 4.77 16.51 14.38
CA THR A 144 4.34 17.92 14.53
C THR A 144 3.24 18.30 13.53
N THR A 145 2.92 17.41 12.58
CA THR A 145 1.96 17.65 11.52
C THR A 145 0.58 17.23 11.98
N ARG A 146 -0.35 18.18 11.94
CA ARG A 146 -1.77 17.93 12.16
C ARG A 146 -2.49 17.97 10.83
N ILE A 147 -3.39 17.02 10.64
CA ILE A 147 -4.29 17.02 9.50
C ILE A 147 -5.51 17.84 9.90
N MET A 148 -5.71 18.93 9.16
CA MET A 148 -6.77 19.90 9.41
C MET A 148 -7.89 19.82 8.39
N GLN A 149 -7.63 19.17 7.25
CA GLN A 149 -8.47 19.27 6.06
C GLN A 149 -8.66 17.92 5.39
N TYR A 150 -9.76 17.81 4.67
CA TYR A 150 -10.06 16.66 3.83
C TYR A 150 -10.68 17.10 2.50
N HIS A 151 -10.65 16.19 1.54
CA HIS A 151 -11.30 16.35 0.24
C HIS A 151 -12.04 15.06 -0.10
N ASP A 152 -13.37 15.13 -0.22
CA ASP A 152 -14.17 13.99 -0.67
C ASP A 152 -14.14 13.94 -2.20
N ASN A 153 -13.76 12.80 -2.77
CA ASN A 153 -13.66 12.64 -4.23
C ASN A 153 -13.88 11.20 -4.67
N THR A 154 -14.18 11.04 -5.95
CA THR A 154 -14.20 9.75 -6.64
C THR A 154 -12.81 9.42 -7.18
N LEU A 155 -12.22 8.35 -6.68
CA LEU A 155 -11.00 7.77 -7.25
C LEU A 155 -11.36 6.88 -8.42
N THR A 156 -10.83 7.18 -9.60
CA THR A 156 -10.98 6.34 -10.79
C THR A 156 -9.68 5.60 -11.07
N LEU A 157 -9.75 4.27 -11.18
CA LEU A 157 -8.61 3.41 -11.53
C LEU A 157 -8.46 3.31 -13.06
N ASN A 158 -7.35 2.74 -13.52
CA ASN A 158 -7.05 2.62 -14.97
C ASN A 158 -8.08 1.82 -15.78
N ASN A 159 -8.94 1.04 -15.13
CA ASN A 159 -9.99 0.24 -15.76
C ASN A 159 -11.38 0.85 -15.59
N ASP A 160 -11.44 2.15 -15.32
CA ASP A 160 -12.66 2.94 -15.07
C ASP A 160 -13.45 2.53 -13.82
N LEU A 161 -12.88 1.69 -12.96
CA LEU A 161 -13.46 1.38 -11.66
C LEU A 161 -13.38 2.60 -10.74
N GLN A 162 -14.51 2.96 -10.15
CA GLN A 162 -14.66 4.17 -9.36
C GLN A 162 -15.02 3.85 -7.90
N PHE A 163 -14.43 4.61 -6.98
CA PHE A 163 -14.73 4.51 -5.56
C PHE A 163 -14.76 5.89 -4.94
N GLN A 164 -15.73 6.12 -4.04
CA GLN A 164 -15.73 7.33 -3.23
C GLN A 164 -14.73 7.18 -2.09
N ALA A 165 -13.92 8.21 -1.87
CA ALA A 165 -12.97 8.26 -0.78
C ALA A 165 -12.91 9.65 -0.16
N ARG A 166 -12.79 9.69 1.17
CA ARG A 166 -12.36 10.87 1.91
C ARG A 166 -10.85 10.92 1.94
N LEU A 167 -10.27 11.90 1.27
CA LEU A 167 -8.82 12.09 1.20
C LEU A 167 -8.38 13.07 2.28
N LEU A 168 -7.63 12.60 3.27
CA LEU A 168 -7.04 13.43 4.32
C LEU A 168 -5.85 14.21 3.77
N VAL A 169 -5.88 15.53 3.92
CA VAL A 169 -4.89 16.41 3.30
C VAL A 169 -3.67 16.55 4.21
N THR A 170 -2.50 16.18 3.69
CA THR A 170 -1.24 16.28 4.42
C THR A 170 -0.07 16.58 3.47
N GLN A 171 1.13 16.73 4.02
CA GLN A 171 2.34 16.87 3.24
C GLN A 171 2.84 15.49 2.79
N LEU A 172 2.81 15.23 1.49
CA LEU A 172 3.37 14.02 0.88
C LEU A 172 4.42 14.38 -0.18
N PRO A 173 5.39 13.48 -0.46
CA PRO A 173 6.36 13.68 -1.52
C PRO A 173 5.68 13.87 -2.89
N PRO A 174 6.21 14.74 -3.78
CA PRO A 174 5.65 14.94 -5.12
C PRO A 174 5.60 13.67 -5.97
N SER A 175 6.51 12.71 -5.71
CA SER A 175 6.57 11.43 -6.41
C SER A 175 5.40 10.50 -6.09
N THR A 176 4.74 10.70 -4.95
CA THR A 176 3.65 9.86 -4.47
C THR A 176 2.63 10.72 -3.72
N PRO A 177 1.84 11.54 -4.44
CA PRO A 177 0.96 12.54 -3.85
C PRO A 177 -0.31 11.94 -3.25
N ILE A 178 -0.51 10.62 -3.32
CA ILE A 178 -1.66 9.91 -2.74
C ILE A 178 -1.15 8.67 -2.01
N VAL A 179 -1.74 8.38 -0.85
CA VAL A 179 -1.58 7.10 -0.13
C VAL A 179 -2.97 6.48 0.07
N LEU A 180 -3.14 5.25 -0.39
CA LEU A 180 -4.33 4.43 -0.21
C LEU A 180 -4.11 3.51 0.97
N GLY A 181 -4.65 3.90 2.12
CA GLY A 181 -4.58 3.12 3.36
C GLY A 181 -5.69 2.09 3.51
N LEU A 182 -5.81 1.55 4.72
CA LEU A 182 -6.78 0.52 5.09
C LEU A 182 -8.22 0.77 4.65
N PRO A 183 -8.80 1.99 4.70
CA PRO A 183 -10.18 2.19 4.25
C PRO A 183 -10.42 1.88 2.76
N TRP A 184 -9.36 1.73 1.96
CA TRP A 184 -9.43 1.36 0.56
C TRP A 184 -9.18 -0.15 0.30
N LEU A 185 -8.49 -0.84 1.20
CA LEU A 185 -8.06 -2.24 1.06
C LEU A 185 -9.15 -3.25 1.47
#